data_AF-A0A2S8V8M2-F1
#
_entry.id   AF-A0A2S8V8M2-F1
#
_cell.length_a   1.000
_cell.length_b   1.000
_cell.length_c   1.000
_cell.angle_alpha   90.00
_cell.angle_beta   90.00
_cell.angle_gamma   90.00
#
_symmetry.space_group_name_H-M   'P 1'
#
loop_
_entity.id
_entity.type
_entity.pdbx_description
1 polymer ?
#
loop_
_entity_poly.entity_id
_entity_poly.type
_entity_poly.pdbx_seq_one_letter_code
_entity_poly.pdbx_strand_id
1 'polypeptide(L)'
;MAASIQTSGNAALALPDAFFNRDAAELARDLLGKVIRHRQDGLWLSARIIETEAYYLEEKGSHASLGYTHKRRALFMDGGVIYMYYARGGDSLNFSAAGPGNAVLIKSAHPWTDARSGPDALARMQQLNPDAQGQPRPPSRLCAGQTLLCRSLGLKVPEWDARRFDPDALYVEDVGDSPEFLICTTRLGIPPGRDEHLHYRFVDPAYAAVCTRNPLRRGQRAGHDYVWVDRQGIVLPEDPRPGMR
;
A
#
# COMPACT_ATOMS: atom_id res chain seq x y z
N MET A 1 18.44 -40.99 15.45
CA MET A 1 18.26 -39.66 16.05
C MET A 1 17.81 -38.73 14.95
N ALA A 2 16.52 -38.40 14.89
CA ALA A 2 15.97 -37.50 13.89
C ALA A 2 16.28 -36.06 14.29
N ALA A 3 16.99 -35.34 13.43
CA ALA A 3 17.23 -33.91 13.60
C ALA A 3 15.88 -33.17 13.48
N SER A 4 15.53 -32.45 14.54
CA SER A 4 14.42 -31.52 14.58
C SER A 4 14.62 -30.44 13.51
N ILE A 5 13.75 -30.42 12.50
CA ILE A 5 13.66 -29.33 11.54
C ILE A 5 13.13 -28.13 12.34
N GLN A 6 14.01 -27.18 12.64
CA GLN A 6 13.60 -25.86 13.12
C GLN A 6 12.81 -25.20 11.99
N THR A 7 11.50 -25.09 12.15
CA THR A 7 10.67 -24.20 11.34
C THR A 7 11.12 -22.77 11.65
N SER A 8 11.96 -22.19 10.80
CA SER A 8 12.23 -20.75 10.81
C SER A 8 10.89 -20.03 10.63
N GLY A 9 10.35 -19.50 11.73
CA GLY A 9 9.01 -18.95 11.81
C GLY A 9 8.79 -17.71 10.94
N ASN A 10 7.52 -17.39 10.66
CA ASN A 10 7.11 -16.23 9.88
C ASN A 10 7.76 -14.90 10.31
N ALA A 11 8.19 -14.80 11.57
CA ALA A 11 8.89 -13.64 12.10
C ALA A 11 10.17 -13.26 11.33
N ALA A 12 10.85 -14.22 10.69
CA ALA A 12 12.05 -13.94 9.87
C ALA A 12 11.73 -13.27 8.52
N LEU A 13 10.46 -13.30 8.09
CA LEU A 13 10.00 -12.73 6.81
C LEU A 13 9.35 -11.35 6.98
N ALA A 14 8.79 -11.07 8.15
CA ALA A 14 8.13 -9.80 8.42
C ALA A 14 9.13 -8.64 8.53
N LEU A 15 8.80 -7.52 7.88
CA LEU A 15 9.53 -6.27 8.03
C LEU A 15 9.46 -5.79 9.50
N PRO A 16 10.58 -5.35 10.09
CA PRO A 16 10.59 -4.90 11.48
C PRO A 16 9.91 -3.53 11.63
N ASP A 17 9.44 -3.21 12.83
CA ASP A 17 8.84 -1.90 13.15
C ASP A 17 9.73 -0.72 12.73
N ALA A 18 11.05 -0.87 12.84
CA ALA A 18 12.03 0.14 12.42
C ALA A 18 11.94 0.49 10.93
N PHE A 19 11.49 -0.44 10.07
CA PHE A 19 11.24 -0.16 8.65
C PHE A 19 10.12 0.87 8.47
N PHE A 20 9.09 0.82 9.31
CA PHE A 20 7.95 1.73 9.24
C PHE A 20 8.17 3.04 10.00
N ASN A 21 9.04 3.03 11.01
CA ASN A 21 9.36 4.22 11.79
C ASN A 21 10.38 5.12 11.08
N ARG A 22 10.01 5.61 9.88
CA ARG A 22 10.78 6.52 9.02
C ARG A 22 9.90 7.63 8.46
N ASP A 23 10.50 8.60 7.78
CA ASP A 23 9.76 9.66 7.08
C ASP A 23 8.66 9.09 6.18
N ALA A 24 7.49 9.75 6.11
CA ALA A 24 6.33 9.19 5.42
C ALA A 24 6.54 9.10 3.90
N ALA A 25 7.24 10.06 3.28
CA ALA A 25 7.53 10.01 1.84
C ALA A 25 8.61 8.97 1.53
N GLU A 26 9.64 8.85 2.38
CA GLU A 26 10.62 7.77 2.29
C GLU A 26 9.92 6.40 2.41
N LEU A 27 9.11 6.20 3.44
CA LEU A 27 8.38 4.96 3.68
C LEU A 27 7.42 4.65 2.53
N ALA A 28 6.71 5.65 1.98
CA ALA A 28 5.79 5.45 0.87
C ALA A 28 6.51 4.93 -0.38
N ARG A 29 7.64 5.55 -0.75
CA ARG A 29 8.51 5.01 -1.80
C ARG A 29 8.96 3.61 -1.45
N ASP A 30 9.35 3.38 -0.19
CA ASP A 30 9.94 2.11 0.21
C ASP A 30 9.01 0.91 0.31
N LEU A 31 7.72 1.17 0.52
CA LEU A 31 6.67 0.16 0.50
C LEU A 31 6.36 -0.36 -0.92
N LEU A 32 6.66 0.41 -1.98
CA LEU A 32 6.44 -0.05 -3.34
C LEU A 32 7.32 -1.27 -3.65
N GLY A 33 6.65 -2.36 -4.02
CA GLY A 33 7.21 -3.68 -4.26
C GLY A 33 7.16 -4.65 -3.07
N LYS A 34 6.83 -4.17 -1.87
CA LYS A 34 6.63 -5.04 -0.71
C LYS A 34 5.29 -5.78 -0.79
N VAL A 35 5.19 -6.91 -0.10
CA VAL A 35 3.99 -7.76 -0.13
C VAL A 35 3.30 -7.74 1.22
N ILE A 36 2.02 -7.37 1.23
CA ILE A 36 1.13 -7.52 2.40
C ILE A 36 0.63 -8.96 2.39
N ARG A 37 0.70 -9.63 3.53
CA ARG A 37 0.13 -10.96 3.75
C ARG A 37 -0.88 -10.94 4.88
N HIS A 38 -2.06 -11.49 4.62
CA HIS A 38 -3.11 -11.70 5.63
C HIS A 38 -3.53 -13.16 5.65
N ARG A 39 -3.53 -13.77 6.84
CA ARG A 39 -4.00 -15.14 7.04
C ARG A 39 -5.51 -15.14 7.20
N GLN A 40 -6.20 -15.77 6.26
CA GLN A 40 -7.64 -15.86 6.26
C GLN A 40 -8.08 -17.30 5.95
N ASP A 41 -8.87 -17.90 6.84
CA ASP A 41 -9.39 -19.28 6.69
C ASP A 41 -8.29 -20.31 6.38
N GLY A 42 -7.12 -20.16 7.00
CA GLY A 42 -5.96 -21.03 6.78
C GLY A 42 -5.13 -20.73 5.53
N LEU A 43 -5.58 -19.83 4.66
CA LEU A 43 -4.85 -19.38 3.47
C LEU A 43 -4.08 -18.09 3.76
N TRP A 44 -2.91 -17.93 3.16
CA TRP A 44 -2.23 -16.64 3.10
C TRP A 44 -2.69 -15.89 1.85
N LEU A 45 -3.52 -14.88 2.04
CA LEU A 45 -3.86 -13.93 0.97
C LEU A 45 -2.72 -12.91 0.85
N SER A 46 -2.33 -12.54 -0.37
CA SER A 46 -1.20 -11.64 -0.57
C SER A 46 -1.40 -10.65 -1.71
N ALA A 47 -0.90 -9.44 -1.50
CA ALA A 47 -0.91 -8.40 -2.50
C ALA A 47 0.38 -7.58 -2.45
N ARG A 48 1.02 -7.41 -3.61
CA ARG A 48 2.18 -6.53 -3.83
C ARG A 48 1.71 -5.08 -3.85
N ILE A 49 2.30 -4.22 -3.02
CA ILE A 49 1.99 -2.80 -2.98
C ILE A 49 2.54 -2.14 -4.25
N ILE A 50 1.68 -1.49 -5.03
CA ILE A 50 2.03 -0.86 -6.31
C ILE A 50 1.75 0.65 -6.34
N GLU A 51 1.04 1.15 -5.33
CA GLU A 51 0.67 2.56 -5.24
C GLU A 51 0.46 2.97 -3.78
N THR A 52 1.12 4.05 -3.39
CA THR A 52 1.09 4.60 -2.03
C THR A 52 0.87 6.10 -2.05
N GLU A 53 0.29 6.63 -0.98
CA GLU A 53 0.20 8.08 -0.75
C GLU A 53 0.75 8.42 0.64
N ALA A 54 1.66 9.39 0.73
CA ALA A 54 2.16 9.91 1.99
C ALA A 54 1.27 11.04 2.53
N TYR A 55 1.12 11.08 3.85
CA TYR A 55 0.35 12.08 4.57
C TYR A 55 1.12 12.52 5.82
N TYR A 56 1.23 13.84 6.01
CA TYR A 56 1.85 14.48 7.16
C TYR A 56 0.82 15.22 8.01
N LEU A 57 1.11 15.42 9.29
CA LEU A 57 0.24 16.13 10.23
C LEU A 57 -0.08 17.57 9.77
N GLU A 58 0.92 18.26 9.22
CA GLU A 58 0.85 19.67 8.85
C GLU A 58 -0.03 19.92 7.60
N GLU A 59 -0.35 18.87 6.85
CA GLU A 59 -1.11 18.97 5.60
C GLU A 59 -2.61 18.91 5.84
N LYS A 60 -3.36 19.82 5.24
CA LYS A 60 -4.83 19.79 5.24
C LYS A 60 -5.37 18.55 4.55
N GLY A 61 -4.62 17.90 3.67
CA GLY A 61 -5.01 16.63 3.05
C GLY A 61 -5.09 15.46 4.04
N SER A 62 -4.40 15.56 5.20
CA SER A 62 -4.30 14.49 6.19
C SER A 62 -5.47 14.44 7.17
N HIS A 63 -5.85 13.24 7.59
CA HIS A 63 -6.79 13.04 8.70
C HIS A 63 -6.23 13.52 10.05
N ALA A 64 -4.91 13.52 10.20
CA ALA A 64 -4.25 13.95 11.42
C ALA A 64 -4.37 15.46 11.64
N SER A 65 -4.41 16.25 10.55
CA SER A 65 -4.55 17.72 10.58
C SER A 65 -5.87 18.18 11.22
N LEU A 66 -6.86 17.29 11.29
CA LEU A 66 -8.14 17.50 11.93
C LEU A 66 -8.08 17.23 13.46
N GLY A 67 -6.88 17.09 14.03
CA GLY A 67 -6.64 16.86 15.46
C GLY A 67 -6.74 15.40 15.93
N TYR A 68 -6.43 15.16 17.19
CA TYR A 68 -6.53 13.83 17.79
C TYR A 68 -7.99 13.44 18.08
N THR A 69 -8.38 12.21 17.76
CA THR A 69 -9.54 11.51 18.34
C THR A 69 -9.21 10.04 18.57
N HIS A 70 -10.00 9.33 19.38
CA HIS A 70 -9.82 7.89 19.58
C HIS A 70 -9.82 7.09 18.25
N LYS A 71 -10.67 7.48 17.29
CA LYS A 71 -10.71 6.87 15.94
C LYS A 71 -9.47 7.15 15.07
N ARG A 72 -8.64 8.12 15.44
CA ARG A 72 -7.41 8.50 14.73
C ARG A 72 -6.16 8.24 15.55
N ARG A 73 -6.30 7.62 16.74
CA ARG A 73 -5.18 7.42 17.68
C ARG A 73 -3.99 6.71 17.05
N ALA A 74 -4.25 5.75 16.15
CA ALA A 74 -3.23 5.01 15.42
C ALA A 74 -2.24 5.94 14.70
N LEU A 75 -2.73 7.01 14.05
CA LEU A 75 -1.88 7.99 13.37
C LEU A 75 -0.88 8.69 14.31
N PHE A 76 -1.18 8.76 15.61
CA PHE A 76 -0.35 9.41 16.62
C PHE A 76 0.47 8.42 17.46
N MET A 77 0.48 7.15 17.07
CA MET A 77 1.32 6.10 17.65
C MET A 77 2.60 5.92 16.82
N ASP A 78 3.52 5.08 17.30
CA ASP A 78 4.79 4.81 16.61
C ASP A 78 4.59 4.26 15.20
N GLY A 79 5.64 4.40 14.37
CA GLY A 79 5.70 3.78 13.06
C GLY A 79 5.43 2.27 13.11
N GLY A 80 4.66 1.78 12.13
CA GLY A 80 4.28 0.36 12.03
C GLY A 80 2.95 0.00 12.69
N VAL A 81 2.25 0.98 13.28
CA VAL A 81 0.86 0.79 13.73
C VAL A 81 -0.10 0.91 12.55
N ILE A 82 -0.99 -0.06 12.40
CA ILE A 82 -2.03 -0.09 11.40
C ILE A 82 -3.09 0.96 11.73
N TYR A 83 -3.32 1.88 10.79
CA TYR A 83 -4.45 2.81 10.85
C TYR A 83 -5.48 2.45 9.79
N MET A 84 -6.67 2.05 10.23
CA MET A 84 -7.78 1.76 9.33
C MET A 84 -8.96 2.68 9.58
N TYR A 85 -9.62 3.08 8.50
CA TYR A 85 -10.83 3.88 8.57
C TYR A 85 -11.80 3.51 7.46
N TYR A 86 -13.06 3.93 7.61
CA TYR A 86 -14.07 3.79 6.57
C TYR A 86 -13.93 4.93 5.56
N ALA A 87 -13.38 4.62 4.39
CA ALA A 87 -13.41 5.50 3.23
C ALA A 87 -14.76 5.38 2.50
N ARG A 88 -14.99 6.26 1.52
CA ARG A 88 -16.15 6.13 0.63
C ARG A 88 -16.05 4.81 -0.13
N GLY A 89 -16.90 3.85 0.23
CA GLY A 89 -16.98 2.53 -0.40
C GLY A 89 -16.36 1.36 0.40
N GLY A 90 -15.79 1.59 1.59
CA GLY A 90 -15.36 0.50 2.48
C GLY A 90 -14.14 0.81 3.35
N ASP A 91 -13.54 -0.25 3.88
CA ASP A 91 -12.33 -0.22 4.70
C ASP A 91 -11.11 0.32 3.91
N SER A 92 -10.24 1.08 4.57
CA SER A 92 -9.01 1.65 3.98
C SER A 92 -7.83 1.41 4.92
N LEU A 93 -6.66 1.08 4.38
CA LEU A 93 -5.47 0.67 5.13
C LEU A 93 -4.33 1.69 5.01
N ASN A 94 -3.78 2.09 6.15
CA ASN A 94 -2.60 2.93 6.23
C ASN A 94 -1.63 2.34 7.26
N PHE A 95 -0.35 2.65 7.09
CA PHE A 95 0.68 2.37 8.08
C PHE A 95 1.17 3.68 8.66
N SER A 96 1.19 3.79 9.99
CA SER A 96 1.74 4.95 10.69
C SER A 96 3.24 5.00 10.41
N ALA A 97 3.76 6.22 10.25
CA ALA A 97 5.15 6.52 9.93
C ALA A 97 5.83 7.21 11.13
N ALA A 98 7.11 7.59 11.00
CA ALA A 98 7.77 8.39 12.02
C ALA A 98 7.13 9.78 12.14
N GLY A 99 6.90 10.20 13.38
CA GLY A 99 6.31 11.49 13.71
C GLY A 99 4.79 11.40 13.92
N PRO A 100 4.25 12.11 14.92
CA PRO A 100 2.83 12.05 15.25
C PRO A 100 1.99 12.57 14.07
N GLY A 101 1.01 11.78 13.65
CA GLY A 101 0.07 12.13 12.58
C GLY A 101 0.53 11.73 11.18
N ASN A 102 1.77 11.25 11.02
CA ASN A 102 2.33 10.87 9.74
C ASN A 102 1.96 9.43 9.38
N ALA A 103 1.58 9.19 8.13
CA ALA A 103 1.20 7.86 7.68
C ALA A 103 1.34 7.69 6.16
N VAL A 104 1.33 6.44 5.74
CA VAL A 104 1.27 6.03 4.34
C VAL A 104 0.00 5.26 4.09
N LEU A 105 -0.84 5.76 3.18
CA LEU A 105 -1.99 5.04 2.63
C LEU A 105 -1.52 4.02 1.60
N ILE A 106 -1.99 2.78 1.70
CA ILE A 106 -1.84 1.80 0.64
C ILE A 106 -2.99 1.96 -0.34
N LYS A 107 -2.72 2.68 -1.43
CA LYS A 107 -3.75 3.17 -2.34
C LYS A 107 -4.20 2.09 -3.32
N SER A 108 -3.28 1.26 -3.80
CA SER A 108 -3.62 0.03 -4.51
C SER A 108 -2.49 -0.98 -4.43
N ALA A 109 -2.84 -2.22 -4.74
CA ALA A 109 -1.93 -3.35 -4.81
C ALA A 109 -2.22 -4.16 -6.07
N HIS A 110 -1.39 -5.15 -6.34
CA HIS A 110 -1.66 -6.21 -7.30
C HIS A 110 -1.62 -7.56 -6.58
N PRO A 111 -2.52 -8.52 -6.86
CA PRO A 111 -2.44 -9.86 -6.27
C PRO A 111 -1.05 -10.45 -6.48
N TRP A 112 -0.50 -11.01 -5.42
CA TRP A 112 0.82 -11.65 -5.43
C TRP A 112 0.62 -13.16 -5.26
N THR A 113 1.29 -13.96 -6.09
CA THR A 113 1.20 -15.41 -6.01
C THR A 113 2.57 -16.05 -5.96
N ASP A 114 2.77 -16.98 -5.03
CA ASP A 114 4.00 -17.73 -4.82
C ASP A 114 3.70 -19.07 -4.13
N ALA A 115 4.74 -19.73 -3.61
CA ALA A 115 4.60 -21.02 -2.92
C ALA A 115 3.69 -20.98 -1.68
N ARG A 116 3.50 -19.81 -1.04
CA ARG A 116 2.64 -19.65 0.15
C ARG A 116 1.24 -19.18 -0.20
N SER A 117 1.11 -18.44 -1.29
CA SER A 117 -0.12 -17.84 -1.75
C SER A 117 -0.40 -18.28 -3.18
N GLY A 118 -0.87 -19.52 -3.31
CA GLY A 118 -1.15 -20.16 -4.60
C GLY A 118 -2.51 -19.77 -5.20
N PRO A 119 -2.98 -20.53 -6.21
CA PRO A 119 -4.26 -20.29 -6.88
C PRO A 119 -5.47 -20.22 -5.94
N ASP A 120 -5.50 -21.01 -4.88
CA ASP A 120 -6.60 -21.01 -3.90
C ASP A 120 -6.68 -19.69 -3.13
N ALA A 121 -5.53 -19.07 -2.82
CA ALA A 121 -5.48 -17.75 -2.21
C ALA A 121 -6.06 -16.68 -3.16
N LEU A 122 -5.67 -16.71 -4.44
CA LEU A 122 -6.21 -15.80 -5.45
C LEU A 122 -7.72 -15.98 -5.61
N ALA A 123 -8.20 -17.23 -5.69
CA ALA A 123 -9.62 -17.55 -5.77
C ALA A 123 -10.38 -17.01 -4.54
N ARG A 124 -9.81 -17.15 -3.34
CA ARG A 124 -10.39 -16.59 -2.11
C ARG A 124 -10.46 -15.05 -2.17
N MET A 125 -9.40 -14.37 -2.63
CA MET A 125 -9.42 -12.92 -2.83
C MET A 125 -10.52 -12.47 -3.80
N GLN A 126 -10.77 -13.24 -4.87
CA GLN A 126 -11.83 -12.95 -5.84
C GLN A 126 -13.23 -13.18 -5.25
N GLN A 127 -13.43 -14.22 -4.44
CA GLN A 127 -14.69 -14.47 -3.73
C GLN A 127 -15.04 -13.35 -2.74
N LEU A 128 -14.03 -12.79 -2.07
CA LEU A 128 -14.23 -11.68 -1.12
C LEU A 128 -14.57 -10.37 -1.82
N ASN A 129 -14.09 -10.17 -3.04
CA ASN A 129 -14.26 -8.93 -3.79
C ASN A 129 -14.82 -9.18 -5.21
N PRO A 130 -16.08 -9.64 -5.32
CA PRO A 130 -16.72 -9.78 -6.61
C PRO A 130 -16.97 -8.40 -7.25
N ASP A 131 -17.23 -8.42 -8.56
CA ASP A 131 -17.70 -7.24 -9.28
C ASP A 131 -19.17 -6.90 -8.94
N ALA A 132 -19.72 -5.90 -9.62
CA ALA A 132 -21.09 -5.45 -9.38
C ALA A 132 -22.15 -6.50 -9.79
N GLN A 133 -21.76 -7.50 -10.59
CA GLN A 133 -22.59 -8.61 -11.07
C GLN A 133 -22.36 -9.88 -10.24
N GLY A 134 -21.56 -9.82 -9.18
CA GLY A 134 -21.21 -10.98 -8.37
C GLY A 134 -20.14 -11.89 -8.98
N GLN A 135 -19.53 -11.51 -10.10
CA GLN A 135 -18.54 -12.33 -10.79
C GLN A 135 -17.12 -12.09 -10.24
N PRO A 136 -16.21 -13.08 -10.36
CA PRO A 136 -14.81 -12.90 -9.99
C PRO A 136 -14.16 -11.74 -10.76
N ARG A 137 -13.62 -10.75 -10.04
CA ARG A 137 -12.84 -9.68 -10.69
C ARG A 137 -11.56 -10.26 -11.30
N PRO A 138 -11.12 -9.77 -12.47
CA PRO A 138 -9.79 -10.12 -12.99
C PRO A 138 -8.69 -9.59 -12.04
N PRO A 139 -7.52 -10.25 -11.97
CA PRO A 139 -6.42 -9.84 -11.08
C PRO A 139 -6.03 -8.37 -11.23
N SER A 140 -6.02 -7.84 -12.45
CA SER A 140 -5.71 -6.44 -12.79
C SER A 140 -6.66 -5.40 -12.19
N ARG A 141 -7.82 -5.80 -11.68
CA ARG A 141 -8.81 -4.92 -11.03
C ARG A 141 -9.13 -5.31 -9.60
N LEU A 142 -8.55 -6.41 -9.12
CA LEU A 142 -8.92 -7.00 -7.85
C LEU A 142 -8.48 -6.12 -6.67
N CYS A 143 -7.29 -5.52 -6.76
CA CYS A 143 -6.73 -4.65 -5.72
C CYS A 143 -6.46 -3.22 -6.22
N ALA A 144 -7.09 -2.80 -7.32
CA ALA A 144 -6.92 -1.51 -8.00
C ALA A 144 -7.65 -0.34 -7.28
N GLY A 145 -7.40 -0.20 -5.98
CA GLY A 145 -7.96 0.86 -5.14
C GLY A 145 -8.01 0.45 -3.66
N GLN A 146 -7.94 1.44 -2.76
CA GLN A 146 -7.74 1.21 -1.32
C GLN A 146 -8.82 0.32 -0.70
N THR A 147 -10.08 0.49 -1.12
CA THR A 147 -11.20 -0.32 -0.61
C THR A 147 -11.27 -1.69 -1.25
N LEU A 148 -10.83 -1.81 -2.50
CA LEU A 148 -10.75 -3.09 -3.22
C LEU A 148 -9.63 -3.95 -2.64
N LEU A 149 -8.48 -3.35 -2.33
CA LEU A 149 -7.37 -3.99 -1.61
C LEU A 149 -7.85 -4.58 -0.28
N CYS A 150 -8.41 -3.76 0.61
CA CYS A 150 -8.87 -4.23 1.92
C CYS A 150 -9.90 -5.35 1.77
N ARG A 151 -10.84 -5.21 0.83
CA ARG A 151 -11.86 -6.23 0.58
C ARG A 151 -11.24 -7.54 0.10
N SER A 152 -10.31 -7.49 -0.86
CA SER A 152 -9.64 -8.67 -1.41
C SER A 152 -8.75 -9.39 -0.40
N LEU A 153 -8.17 -8.66 0.56
CA LEU A 153 -7.44 -9.25 1.67
C LEU A 153 -8.33 -9.58 2.88
N GLY A 154 -9.64 -9.28 2.84
CA GLY A 154 -10.54 -9.50 3.98
C GLY A 154 -10.23 -8.65 5.22
N LEU A 155 -9.56 -7.51 5.06
CA LEU A 155 -9.20 -6.62 6.16
C LEU A 155 -10.39 -5.74 6.56
N LYS A 156 -10.63 -5.62 7.87
CA LYS A 156 -11.75 -4.87 8.46
C LYS A 156 -11.29 -3.92 9.55
N VAL A 157 -11.86 -2.70 9.54
CA VAL A 157 -11.57 -1.66 10.55
C VAL A 157 -11.73 -2.17 11.99
N PRO A 158 -12.82 -2.86 12.40
CA PRO A 158 -12.99 -3.30 13.79
C PRO A 158 -11.96 -4.36 14.23
N GLU A 159 -11.36 -5.06 13.27
CA GLU A 159 -10.43 -6.14 13.53
C GLU A 159 -8.98 -5.66 13.59
N TRP A 160 -8.61 -4.63 12.83
CA TRP A 160 -7.20 -4.30 12.61
C TRP A 160 -6.80 -2.87 12.99
N ASP A 161 -7.74 -1.93 13.18
CA ASP A 161 -7.38 -0.55 13.54
C ASP A 161 -6.60 -0.47 14.87
N ALA A 162 -5.53 0.33 14.86
CA ALA A 162 -4.60 0.54 15.98
C ALA A 162 -3.91 -0.73 16.51
N ARG A 163 -3.72 -1.73 15.66
CA ARG A 163 -2.90 -2.92 15.97
C ARG A 163 -1.52 -2.81 15.35
N ARG A 164 -0.55 -3.52 15.92
CA ARG A 164 0.74 -3.79 15.25
C ARG A 164 0.58 -4.99 14.32
N PHE A 165 1.55 -5.16 13.43
CA PHE A 165 1.65 -6.37 12.62
C PHE A 165 1.87 -7.60 13.50
N ASP A 166 1.32 -8.72 13.04
CA ASP A 166 1.46 -10.04 13.64
C ASP A 166 1.98 -10.99 12.54
N PRO A 167 3.22 -11.49 12.65
CA PRO A 167 3.78 -12.41 11.66
C PRO A 167 2.94 -13.68 11.40
N ASP A 168 2.07 -14.05 12.33
CA ASP A 168 1.19 -15.22 12.18
C ASP A 168 -0.20 -14.89 11.62
N ALA A 169 -0.53 -13.60 11.46
CA ALA A 169 -1.84 -13.16 10.99
C ALA A 169 -1.81 -12.05 9.92
N LEU A 170 -1.09 -10.95 10.12
CA LEU A 170 -0.99 -9.82 9.16
C LEU A 170 0.37 -9.13 9.26
N TYR A 171 1.12 -9.13 8.16
CA TYR A 171 2.41 -8.44 8.09
C TYR A 171 2.74 -8.01 6.66
N VAL A 172 3.83 -7.26 6.53
CA VAL A 172 4.44 -6.89 5.26
C VAL A 172 5.83 -7.52 5.19
N GLU A 173 6.22 -8.05 4.03
CA GLU A 173 7.54 -8.63 3.82
C GLU A 173 8.23 -8.02 2.59
N ASP A 174 9.55 -8.16 2.57
CA ASP A 174 10.36 -7.88 1.39
C ASP A 174 10.60 -9.16 0.59
N VAL A 175 10.15 -9.17 -0.65
CA VAL A 175 10.35 -10.30 -1.59
C VAL A 175 11.55 -10.11 -2.50
N GLY A 176 12.36 -9.05 -2.28
CA GLY A 176 13.59 -8.79 -3.05
C GLY A 176 13.37 -8.23 -4.45
N ASP A 177 12.13 -7.85 -4.78
CA ASP A 177 11.74 -7.29 -6.08
C ASP A 177 11.17 -5.88 -5.86
N SER A 178 12.03 -4.86 -5.84
CA SER A 178 11.62 -3.47 -5.69
C SER A 178 11.89 -2.69 -6.99
N PRO A 179 10.98 -1.81 -7.44
CA PRO A 179 11.21 -1.00 -8.63
C PRO A 179 12.37 -0.02 -8.39
N GLU A 180 13.24 0.18 -9.39
CA GLU A 180 14.40 1.09 -9.28
C GLU A 180 13.98 2.57 -9.30
N PHE A 181 12.91 2.89 -10.03
CA PHE A 181 12.38 4.22 -10.21
C PHE A 181 10.86 4.22 -10.12
N LEU A 182 10.30 5.38 -9.77
CA LEU A 182 8.90 5.55 -9.42
C LEU A 182 8.30 6.73 -10.18
N ILE A 183 6.97 6.71 -10.33
CA ILE A 183 6.22 7.89 -10.77
C ILE A 183 5.74 8.63 -9.53
N CYS A 184 6.05 9.92 -9.45
CA CYS A 184 5.61 10.81 -8.38
C CYS A 184 4.61 11.84 -8.93
N THR A 185 3.43 11.92 -8.32
CA THR A 185 2.30 12.75 -8.81
C THR A 185 1.39 13.19 -7.65
N THR A 186 0.36 14.00 -7.94
CA THR A 186 -0.65 14.44 -6.97
C THR A 186 -1.48 13.27 -6.43
N ARG A 187 -1.81 13.34 -5.13
CA ARG A 187 -2.71 12.39 -4.46
C ARG A 187 -4.12 12.39 -5.03
N LEU A 188 -4.84 11.29 -4.82
CA LEU A 188 -6.21 11.11 -5.31
C LEU A 188 -7.24 11.37 -4.21
N GLY A 189 -8.27 12.15 -4.56
CA GLY A 189 -9.42 12.38 -3.67
C GLY A 189 -9.20 13.49 -2.64
N ILE A 190 -8.16 14.29 -2.79
CA ILE A 190 -7.94 15.50 -1.99
C ILE A 190 -8.80 16.65 -2.56
N PRO A 191 -9.69 17.26 -1.76
CA PRO A 191 -10.49 18.40 -2.20
C PRO A 191 -9.64 19.65 -2.51
N PRO A 192 -10.11 20.54 -3.39
CA PRO A 192 -9.44 21.83 -3.65
C PRO A 192 -9.22 22.64 -2.36
N GLY A 193 -8.03 23.26 -2.24
CA GLY A 193 -7.61 24.03 -1.07
C GLY A 193 -7.17 23.20 0.13
N ARG A 194 -6.99 21.88 -0.02
CA ARG A 194 -6.51 20.98 1.03
C ARG A 194 -5.16 20.34 0.67
N ASP A 195 -4.28 21.12 0.08
CA ASP A 195 -2.94 20.72 -0.35
C ASP A 195 -2.97 19.58 -1.39
N GLU A 196 -3.95 19.66 -2.29
CA GLU A 196 -4.18 18.75 -3.41
C GLU A 196 -3.07 18.78 -4.46
N HIS A 197 -2.29 19.86 -4.50
CA HIS A 197 -1.20 20.08 -5.44
C HIS A 197 0.09 19.34 -5.04
N LEU A 198 0.17 18.78 -3.83
CA LEU A 198 1.38 18.12 -3.34
C LEU A 198 1.60 16.76 -4.00
N HIS A 199 2.83 16.52 -4.45
CA HIS A 199 3.25 15.30 -5.13
C HIS A 199 3.67 14.23 -4.12
N TYR A 200 2.71 13.70 -3.38
CA TYR A 200 2.91 12.65 -2.37
C TYR A 200 2.28 11.32 -2.74
N ARG A 201 1.99 11.11 -4.03
CA ARG A 201 1.56 9.81 -4.55
C ARG A 201 2.67 9.18 -5.37
N PHE A 202 3.02 7.95 -5.02
CA PHE A 202 4.05 7.17 -5.66
C PHE A 202 3.43 5.92 -6.30
N VAL A 203 3.84 5.61 -7.53
CA VAL A 203 3.33 4.49 -8.32
C VAL A 203 4.49 3.70 -8.90
N ASP A 204 4.41 2.36 -8.80
CA ASP A 204 5.30 1.46 -9.53
C ASP A 204 4.98 1.56 -11.05
N PRO A 205 5.94 1.98 -11.88
CA PRO A 205 5.71 2.18 -13.31
C PRO A 205 5.27 0.91 -14.05
N ALA A 206 5.71 -0.27 -13.61
CA ALA A 206 5.32 -1.55 -14.20
C ALA A 206 3.81 -1.83 -14.03
N TYR A 207 3.19 -1.21 -13.03
CA TYR A 207 1.78 -1.39 -12.68
C TYR A 207 0.93 -0.13 -12.89
N ALA A 208 1.47 0.92 -13.53
CA ALA A 208 0.77 2.18 -13.74
C ALA A 208 -0.60 2.01 -14.43
N ALA A 209 -0.73 1.04 -15.35
CA ALA A 209 -1.97 0.77 -16.06
C ALA A 209 -3.06 0.11 -15.20
N VAL A 210 -2.70 -0.50 -14.06
CA VAL A 210 -3.59 -1.27 -13.19
C VAL A 210 -3.70 -0.71 -11.76
N CYS A 211 -2.99 0.38 -11.46
CA CYS A 211 -3.19 1.15 -10.24
C CYS A 211 -4.56 1.88 -10.22
N THR A 212 -4.90 2.56 -9.12
CA THR A 212 -6.21 3.21 -8.93
C THR A 212 -6.55 4.19 -10.06
N ARG A 213 -5.57 4.98 -10.51
CA ARG A 213 -5.73 5.91 -11.65
C ARG A 213 -4.41 6.07 -12.37
N ASN A 214 -4.31 5.54 -13.59
CA ASN A 214 -3.07 5.59 -14.36
C ASN A 214 -2.50 7.04 -14.49
N PRO A 215 -1.32 7.33 -13.91
CA PRO A 215 -0.67 8.65 -14.03
C PRO A 215 -0.04 8.87 -15.41
N LEU A 216 0.17 7.82 -16.21
CA LEU A 216 0.70 7.84 -17.57
C LEU A 216 -0.40 7.77 -18.64
N ARG A 217 -1.67 7.98 -18.27
CA ARG A 217 -2.78 7.98 -19.24
C ARG A 217 -2.60 9.11 -20.27
N ARG A 218 -3.20 8.92 -21.44
CA ARG A 218 -3.17 9.92 -22.53
C ARG A 218 -3.48 11.33 -22.03
N GLY A 219 -2.63 12.28 -22.40
CA GLY A 219 -2.76 13.69 -22.04
C GLY A 219 -2.00 14.11 -20.77
N GLN A 220 -1.39 13.18 -20.03
CA GLN A 220 -0.49 13.52 -18.93
C GLN A 220 0.92 13.82 -19.44
N ARG A 221 1.57 14.82 -18.86
CA ARG A 221 2.89 15.34 -19.25
C ARG A 221 3.89 15.20 -18.11
N ALA A 222 5.03 14.56 -18.40
CA ALA A 222 6.17 14.53 -17.49
C ALA A 222 6.68 15.95 -17.22
N GLY A 223 7.13 16.22 -15.98
CA GLY A 223 7.55 17.54 -15.52
C GLY A 223 6.40 18.49 -15.16
N HIS A 224 5.14 18.11 -15.42
CA HIS A 224 3.96 18.90 -15.06
C HIS A 224 2.96 18.10 -14.22
N ASP A 225 2.40 17.03 -14.78
CA ASP A 225 1.38 16.22 -14.08
C ASP A 225 2.02 15.14 -13.19
N TYR A 226 3.23 14.73 -13.54
CA TYR A 226 4.03 13.78 -12.79
C TYR A 226 5.52 14.01 -13.06
N VAL A 227 6.36 13.49 -12.17
CA VAL A 227 7.82 13.42 -12.36
C VAL A 227 8.29 11.99 -12.11
N TRP A 228 9.42 11.64 -12.71
CA TRP A 228 10.15 10.40 -12.40
C TRP A 228 11.05 10.65 -11.21
N VAL A 229 11.10 9.71 -10.26
CA VAL A 229 12.01 9.78 -9.12
C VAL A 229 12.71 8.45 -8.90
N ASP A 230 13.93 8.48 -8.37
CA ASP A 230 14.55 7.30 -7.79
C ASP A 230 13.96 6.96 -6.41
N ARG A 231 14.54 5.96 -5.74
CA ARG A 231 14.12 5.53 -4.40
C ARG A 231 14.39 6.56 -3.31
N GLN A 232 15.41 7.38 -3.49
CA GLN A 232 15.75 8.47 -2.58
C GLN A 232 14.81 9.68 -2.79
N GLY A 233 13.98 9.67 -3.83
CA GLY A 233 13.05 10.74 -4.16
C GLY A 233 13.70 11.84 -5.02
N ILE A 234 14.90 11.60 -5.55
CA ILE A 234 15.57 12.52 -6.46
C ILE A 234 14.86 12.47 -7.80
N VAL A 235 14.49 13.63 -8.32
CA VAL A 235 13.84 13.77 -9.62
C VAL A 235 14.81 13.38 -10.73
N LEU A 236 14.37 12.46 -11.59
CA LEU A 236 15.12 12.02 -12.76
C LEU A 236 14.82 12.97 -13.95
N PRO A 237 15.83 13.27 -14.78
CA PRO A 237 15.71 14.27 -15.84
C PRO A 237 14.86 13.80 -17.03
N GLU A 238 14.76 12.49 -17.24
CA GLU A 238 14.02 11.88 -18.34
C GLU A 238 13.33 10.58 -17.90
N ASP A 239 12.50 10.02 -18.77
CA ASP A 239 11.84 8.73 -18.53
C ASP A 239 12.89 7.61 -18.48
N PRO A 240 13.10 6.96 -17.32
CA PRO A 240 14.14 5.96 -17.15
C PRO A 240 13.78 4.59 -17.76
N ARG A 241 12.57 4.42 -18.30
CA ARG A 241 12.15 3.14 -18.88
C ARG A 241 12.89 2.87 -20.19
N PRO A 242 13.58 1.72 -20.33
CA PRO A 242 14.34 1.42 -21.54
C PRO A 242 13.40 1.28 -22.75
N GLY A 243 13.74 1.99 -23.85
CA GLY A 243 13.19 1.71 -25.18
C GLY A 243 11.76 2.19 -25.48
N MET A 244 11.12 2.96 -24.60
CA MET A 244 9.85 3.63 -24.90
C MET A 244 10.11 5.11 -25.26
N ARG A 245 10.52 5.37 -26.51
CA ARG A 245 10.41 6.71 -27.12
C ARG A 245 9.16 6.76 -27.99
#